data_AF-A0A846PIV7-F1
#
_entry.id   AF-A0A846PIV7-F1
#
_cell.length_a   1.000
_cell.length_b   1.000
_cell.length_c   1.000
_cell.angle_alpha   90.00
_cell.angle_beta   90.00
_cell.angle_gamma   90.00
#
_symmetry.space_group_name_H-M   'P 1'
#
loop_
_entity.id
_entity.type
_entity.pdbx_description
1 polymer ?
#
loop_
_entity_poly.entity_id
_entity_poly.type
_entity_poly.pdbx_seq_one_letter_code
_entity_poly.pdbx_strand_id
1 'polypeptide(L)'
;MVSKYAEKSPFFLNPDDIVTKNVIAGLVKNKVRYGYAYCPCREVRKILEQDRNNICPCRTHEEEIKSQGTCECGLFVSEAYFNAKRR
;
A
#
# COMPACT_ATOMS: atom_id res chain seq x y z
N MET A 1 3.56 9.18 6.03
CA MET A 1 4.13 7.83 6.10
C MET A 1 4.30 7.24 4.70
N VAL A 2 3.24 7.27 3.88
CA VAL A 2 3.23 6.71 2.52
C VAL A 2 4.25 7.38 1.60
N SER A 3 4.24 8.71 1.47
CA SER A 3 5.19 9.44 0.61
C SER A 3 6.65 9.22 1.04
N LYS A 4 6.93 9.30 2.35
CA LYS A 4 8.26 9.04 2.91
C LYS A 4 8.78 7.62 2.63
N TYR A 5 7.88 6.63 2.54
CA TYR A 5 8.26 5.28 2.18
C TYR A 5 8.58 5.19 0.68
N ALA A 6 7.69 5.73 -0.17
CA ALA A 6 7.92 5.79 -1.61
C ALA A 6 9.27 6.47 -1.95
N GLU A 7 9.57 7.61 -1.32
CA GLU A 7 10.84 8.34 -1.50
C GLU A 7 12.10 7.53 -1.12
N LYS A 8 11.98 6.53 -0.24
CA LYS A 8 13.11 5.72 0.26
C LYS A 8 13.13 4.30 -0.29
N SER A 9 12.14 3.94 -1.09
CA SER A 9 11.97 2.61 -1.66
C SER A 9 12.14 2.68 -3.18
N PRO A 10 12.38 1.56 -3.87
CA PRO A 10 12.37 1.52 -5.33
C PRO A 10 10.94 1.59 -5.93
N PHE A 11 9.91 1.80 -5.10
CA PHE A 11 8.51 1.80 -5.50
C PHE A 11 7.94 3.22 -5.62
N PHE A 12 7.01 3.37 -6.54
CA PHE A 12 6.33 4.63 -6.82
C PHE A 12 4.91 4.58 -6.28
N LEU A 13 4.31 5.73 -6.02
CA LEU A 13 2.85 5.80 -5.84
C LEU A 13 2.16 5.62 -7.19
N ASN A 14 1.02 4.95 -7.17
CA ASN A 14 0.22 4.78 -8.36
C ASN A 14 -0.15 6.15 -8.97
N PRO A 15 0.08 6.36 -10.28
CA PRO A 15 -0.23 7.63 -10.93
C PRO A 15 -1.74 7.91 -11.00
N ASP A 16 -2.61 6.91 -10.80
CA ASP A 16 -4.05 7.10 -10.61
C ASP A 16 -4.32 7.72 -9.23
N ASP A 17 -4.80 8.97 -9.26
CA ASP A 17 -5.03 9.75 -8.06
C ASP A 17 -6.25 9.28 -7.27
N ILE A 18 -7.26 8.73 -7.95
CA ILE A 18 -8.46 8.18 -7.32
C ILE A 18 -8.08 6.94 -6.51
N VAL A 19 -7.31 6.02 -7.09
CA VAL A 19 -6.79 4.83 -6.39
C VAL A 19 -5.96 5.25 -5.18
N THR A 20 -4.98 6.12 -5.39
CA THR A 20 -4.08 6.57 -4.33
C THR A 20 -4.83 7.23 -3.17
N LYS A 21 -5.75 8.16 -3.46
CA LYS A 21 -6.55 8.85 -2.43
C LYS A 21 -7.43 7.88 -1.64
N ASN A 22 -8.09 6.95 -2.33
CA ASN A 22 -8.98 5.98 -1.67
C ASN A 22 -8.21 5.04 -0.73
N VAL A 23 -7.06 4.53 -1.16
CA VAL A 23 -6.24 3.65 -0.32
C VAL A 23 -5.66 4.40 0.87
N ILE A 24 -5.15 5.63 0.67
CA ILE A 24 -4.65 6.47 1.76
C ILE A 24 -5.76 6.78 2.77
N ALA A 25 -6.97 7.11 2.31
CA ALA A 25 -8.11 7.34 3.19
C ALA A 25 -8.44 6.08 4.03
N GLY A 26 -8.39 4.89 3.42
CA GLY A 26 -8.54 3.62 4.12
C GLY A 26 -7.46 3.39 5.19
N LEU A 27 -6.19 3.65 4.87
CA LEU A 27 -5.07 3.55 5.81
C LEU A 27 -5.25 4.49 7.02
N VAL A 28 -5.68 5.73 6.77
CA VAL A 28 -5.95 6.71 7.83
C VAL A 28 -7.11 6.25 8.71
N LYS A 29 -8.21 5.78 8.12
CA LYS A 29 -9.36 5.24 8.87
C LYS A 29 -8.93 4.06 9.76
N ASN A 30 -8.15 3.13 9.23
CA ASN A 30 -7.64 1.99 10.01
C ASN A 30 -6.69 2.43 11.13
N LYS A 31 -5.84 3.43 10.89
CA LYS A 31 -4.98 3.99 11.93
C LYS A 31 -5.77 4.62 13.08
N VAL A 32 -6.82 5.38 12.75
CA VAL A 32 -7.71 5.97 13.76
C VAL A 32 -8.47 4.90 14.54
N ARG A 33 -8.98 3.86 13.84
CA ARG A 33 -9.82 2.83 14.43
C ARG A 33 -9.04 1.78 15.25
N TYR A 34 -7.85 1.41 14.81
CA TYR A 34 -7.10 0.26 15.34
C TYR A 34 -5.69 0.62 15.85
N GLY A 35 -5.27 1.89 15.74
CA GLY A 35 -3.95 2.36 16.17
C GLY A 35 -2.84 2.22 15.13
N TYR A 36 -3.01 1.35 14.13
CA TYR A 36 -2.04 1.12 13.05
C TYR A 36 -2.68 1.25 11.66
N ALA A 37 -1.88 1.68 10.68
CA ALA A 37 -2.31 1.81 9.30
C ALA A 37 -2.36 0.45 8.59
N TYR A 38 -3.26 -0.45 9.02
CA TYR A 38 -3.50 -1.74 8.36
C TYR A 38 -3.98 -1.55 6.92
N CYS A 39 -3.54 -2.40 5.98
CA CYS A 39 -3.97 -2.36 4.59
C CYS A 39 -5.50 -2.37 4.52
N PRO A 40 -6.14 -1.40 3.85
CA PRO A 40 -7.59 -1.41 3.68
C PRO A 40 -8.07 -2.57 2.78
N CYS A 41 -7.13 -3.21 2.07
CA CYS A 41 -7.37 -4.38 1.23
C CYS A 41 -7.47 -5.72 1.99
N ARG A 42 -7.14 -5.74 3.29
CA ARG A 42 -7.08 -6.97 4.10
C ARG A 42 -7.99 -6.83 5.32
N GLU A 43 -8.53 -7.97 5.74
CA GLU A 43 -9.29 -8.06 6.99
C GLU A 43 -8.40 -7.76 8.20
N VAL A 44 -8.94 -7.02 9.17
CA VAL A 44 -8.29 -6.76 10.46
C VAL A 44 -9.03 -7.57 11.53
N ARG A 45 -8.38 -8.62 12.05
CA ARG A 45 -8.99 -9.57 13.00
C ARG A 45 -8.88 -9.11 14.45
N LYS A 46 -8.17 -8.02 14.72
CA LYS A 46 -7.83 -7.49 16.05
C LYS A 46 -6.96 -8.46 16.87
N ILE A 47 -6.18 -9.29 16.19
CA ILE A 47 -5.23 -10.23 16.79
C ILE A 47 -3.86 -9.81 16.28
N LEU A 48 -3.05 -9.21 17.15
CA LEU A 48 -1.82 -8.52 16.75
C LEU A 48 -0.86 -9.44 15.97
N GLU A 49 -0.70 -10.70 16.40
CA GLU A 49 0.18 -11.66 15.71
C GLU A 49 -0.27 -11.95 14.28
N GLN A 50 -1.58 -11.96 14.03
CA GLN A 50 -2.14 -12.23 12.70
C GLN A 50 -2.12 -10.97 11.82
N ASP A 51 -2.40 -9.82 12.42
CA ASP A 51 -2.60 -8.57 11.68
C ASP A 51 -1.30 -7.80 11.43
N ARG A 52 -0.23 -8.04 12.19
CA ARG A 52 1.03 -7.28 12.07
C ARG A 52 1.61 -7.25 10.65
N ASN A 53 1.43 -8.34 9.89
CA ASN A 53 1.92 -8.45 8.53
C ASN A 53 1.12 -7.58 7.55
N ASN A 54 -0.07 -7.13 7.95
CA ASN A 54 -0.97 -6.30 7.15
C ASN A 54 -0.76 -4.80 7.42
N ILE A 55 0.09 -4.40 8.36
CA ILE A 55 0.41 -2.97 8.59
C ILE A 55 1.15 -2.43 7.36
N CYS A 56 0.72 -1.29 6.82
CA CYS A 56 1.30 -0.70 5.62
C CYS A 56 2.67 -0.06 5.90
N PRO A 57 3.70 -0.33 5.08
CA PRO A 57 3.71 -1.27 3.94
C PRO A 57 3.67 -2.74 4.39
N CYS A 58 2.73 -3.53 3.83
CA CYS A 58 2.50 -4.90 4.28
C CYS A 58 3.61 -5.84 3.80
N ARG A 59 3.82 -6.95 4.52
CA ARG A 59 4.92 -7.88 4.25
C ARG A 59 4.97 -8.38 2.79
N THR A 60 3.81 -8.55 2.17
CA THR A 60 3.67 -9.13 0.83
C THR A 60 3.83 -8.13 -0.31
N HIS A 61 3.83 -6.81 -0.04
CA HIS A 61 3.72 -5.82 -1.11
C HIS A 61 4.88 -5.87 -2.11
N GLU A 62 6.10 -6.19 -1.65
CA GLU A 62 7.27 -6.25 -2.53
C GLU A 62 7.17 -7.44 -3.50
N GLU A 63 6.73 -8.60 -3.00
CA GLU A 63 6.53 -9.80 -3.81
C GLU A 63 5.39 -9.60 -4.81
N GLU A 64 4.31 -8.95 -4.38
CA GLU A 64 3.19 -8.54 -5.25
C GLU A 64 3.71 -7.61 -6.37
N ILE A 65 4.41 -6.52 -6.03
CA ILE A 65 4.96 -5.59 -7.04
C ILE A 65 5.94 -6.28 -7.98
N LYS A 66 6.78 -7.18 -7.49
CA LYS A 66 7.72 -7.95 -8.32
C LYS A 66 6.99 -8.87 -9.31
N SER A 67 5.87 -9.47 -8.88
CA SER A 67 5.11 -10.42 -9.68
C SER A 67 4.21 -9.74 -10.73
N GLN A 68 3.45 -8.71 -10.33
CA GLN A 68 2.41 -8.09 -11.17
C GLN A 68 2.60 -6.61 -11.46
N GLY A 69 3.68 -5.99 -10.94
CA GLY A 69 3.97 -4.57 -11.13
C GLY A 69 3.28 -3.63 -10.15
N THR A 70 2.34 -4.12 -9.33
CA THR A 70 1.65 -3.35 -8.29
C THR A 70 1.46 -4.19 -7.03
N CYS A 71 1.38 -3.55 -5.87
CA CYS A 71 0.84 -4.25 -4.69
C CYS A 71 -0.66 -4.49 -4.88
N GLU A 72 -1.24 -5.41 -4.11
CA GLU A 72 -2.63 -5.82 -4.26
C GLU A 72 -3.62 -4.65 -4.15
N CYS A 73 -3.38 -3.72 -3.22
CA CYS A 73 -4.23 -2.54 -3.07
C CYS A 73 -3.99 -1.46 -4.12
N GLY A 74 -3.00 -1.63 -5.00
CA GLY A 74 -2.65 -0.68 -6.04
C GLY A 74 -2.05 0.64 -5.55
N LEU A 75 -1.60 0.76 -4.30
CA LEU A 75 -0.98 1.99 -3.79
C LEU A 75 0.46 2.16 -4.29
N PHE A 76 1.26 1.11 -4.18
CA PHE A 76 2.66 1.08 -4.61
C PHE A 76 2.80 0.30 -5.90
N VAL A 77 3.61 0.83 -6.81
CA VAL A 77 3.81 0.28 -8.14
C VAL A 77 5.29 0.23 -8.49
N SER A 78 5.67 -0.65 -9.41
CA SER A 78 7.02 -0.70 -9.97
C SER A 78 7.28 0.52 -10.85
N GLU A 79 8.55 0.84 -11.06
CA GLU A 79 8.96 1.89 -12.00
C GLU A 79 8.40 1.64 -13.42
N ALA A 80 8.45 0.38 -13.87
CA ALA A 80 7.94 -0.01 -15.18
C ALA A 80 6.43 0.29 -15.31
N TYR A 81 5.64 -0.06 -14.29
CA TYR A 81 4.21 0.26 -14.27
C TYR A 81 3.96 1.77 -14.25
N PHE A 82 4.68 2.50 -13.39
CA PHE A 82 4.57 3.95 -13.27
C PHE A 82 4.84 4.66 -14.61
N ASN A 83 5.92 4.30 -15.28
CA ASN A 83 6.31 4.88 -16.57
C ASN A 83 5.36 4.50 -17.70
N ALA A 84 4.78 3.29 -17.69
CA ALA A 84 3.82 2.85 -18.69
C ALA A 84 2.49 3.62 -18.61
N LYS A 85 2.04 3.99 -17.40
CA LYS A 85 0.76 4.70 -17.17
C LYS A 85 0.85 6.22 -17.26
N ARG A 86 2.06 6.78 -17.30
CA ARG A 86 2.28 8.23 -17.47
C ARG A 86 2.34 8.69 -18.93
N ARG A 87 2.35 7.76 -19.88
CA ARG A 87 2.28 8.02 -21.32
C ARG A 87 0.83 8.04 -21.78
#